data_AF-A0A2U1FL92-F1
#
_entry.id   AF-A0A2U1FL92-F1
#
_cell.length_a   1.000
_cell.length_b   1.000
_cell.length_c   1.000
_cell.angle_alpha   90.00
_cell.angle_beta   90.00
_cell.angle_gamma   90.00
#
_symmetry.space_group_name_H-M   'P 1'
#
loop_
_entity.id
_entity.type
_entity.pdbx_description
1 polymer ?
#
loop_
_entity_poly.entity_id
_entity_poly.type
_entity_poly.pdbx_seq_one_letter_code
_entity_poly.pdbx_strand_id
1 'polypeptide(L)'
;MARRGWVGAGLGAALVGAVGVGLVVAPTGAAAAPPLPPVSPEDLVSSVIAADRPALAGEVEVDNALGLPAVPGVPQLANGTSTVRVWSGGEDRGRVAIPSAEGERTLVSDGTTRWSYDSRERSATRVPVGEGRGGPEGSDAQDPTTAATQAVATLRQSSTVAVDGTAEVAGRPAYQLVLTPLPTERTLLREVRVAVDAETRLPLQLTVLAQGSGEPALQVGFTEITYGPQDPALFAFTPPPGTTVEDAPARDGQRPDGARQGTTVGDGWDTVVIGQAPQEGQGQQPDGRQRPESAPDLSALGTPVTGPWGTGRVITTAVATVIVTDDGRIAAGAVPQQVLGEALAR
;
A
#
# COMPACT_ATOMS: atom_id res chain seq x y z
N MET A 1 34.89 -2.16 9.41
CA MET A 1 34.25 -1.66 8.16
C MET A 1 33.08 -2.58 7.84
N ALA A 2 31.89 -2.25 8.33
CA ALA A 2 30.67 -3.03 8.11
C ALA A 2 29.87 -2.39 6.98
N ARG A 3 29.76 -3.08 5.85
CA ARG A 3 28.87 -2.69 4.74
C ARG A 3 27.44 -3.02 5.15
N ARG A 4 26.67 -1.99 5.51
CA ARG A 4 25.22 -2.08 5.76
C ARG A 4 24.52 -2.28 4.42
N GLY A 5 24.09 -3.50 4.14
CA GLY A 5 23.18 -3.81 3.05
C GLY A 5 21.78 -3.29 3.39
N TRP A 6 21.39 -2.18 2.76
CA TRP A 6 20.00 -1.76 2.62
C TRP A 6 19.57 -2.15 1.21
N VAL A 7 19.28 -3.44 1.01
CA VAL A 7 18.69 -3.95 -0.23
C VAL A 7 17.64 -4.96 0.24
N GLY A 8 16.36 -4.61 0.11
CA GLY A 8 15.27 -5.44 0.61
C GLY A 8 13.98 -4.70 0.98
N ALA A 9 14.00 -3.37 1.05
CA ALA A 9 12.82 -2.55 1.33
C ALA A 9 12.65 -1.45 0.27
N GLY A 10 12.52 -1.85 -1.01
CA GLY A 10 12.50 -0.89 -2.12
C GLY A 10 11.26 -0.91 -3.02
N LEU A 11 10.38 -1.89 -2.87
CA LEU A 11 9.17 -2.03 -3.70
C LEU A 11 7.84 -1.81 -2.98
N GLY A 12 7.86 -1.70 -1.65
CA GLY A 12 6.64 -1.62 -0.83
C GLY A 12 6.31 -0.24 -0.28
N ALA A 13 7.09 0.81 -0.56
CA ALA A 13 7.06 2.05 0.24
C ALA A 13 6.71 3.35 -0.51
N ALA A 14 6.22 3.31 -1.75
CA ALA A 14 5.82 4.51 -2.49
C ALA A 14 4.32 4.61 -2.84
N LEU A 15 3.45 3.83 -2.20
CA LEU A 15 1.98 3.92 -2.40
C LEU A 15 1.19 4.36 -1.15
N VAL A 16 1.85 4.85 -0.10
CA VAL A 16 1.15 5.62 0.95
C VAL A 16 1.07 7.08 0.53
N GLY A 17 0.17 7.34 -0.42
CA GLY A 17 -0.08 8.66 -0.97
C GLY A 17 -1.04 8.73 -2.16
N ALA A 18 -2.11 7.93 -2.19
CA ALA A 18 -3.36 8.20 -2.94
C ALA A 18 -4.32 7.03 -2.69
N VAL A 19 -5.62 7.30 -2.61
CA VAL A 19 -6.59 6.35 -2.06
C VAL A 19 -7.74 6.14 -3.04
N GLY A 20 -8.03 4.86 -3.32
CA GLY A 20 -9.29 4.09 -3.52
C GLY A 20 -10.35 4.39 -4.60
N VAL A 21 -11.13 3.39 -5.07
CA VAL A 21 -12.50 3.50 -5.67
C VAL A 21 -13.26 2.17 -5.95
N GLY A 22 -14.55 2.22 -6.31
CA GLY A 22 -15.37 1.16 -6.85
C GLY A 22 -16.20 1.61 -8.06
N LEU A 23 -16.54 0.64 -8.91
CA LEU A 23 -17.00 0.64 -10.31
C LEU A 23 -18.24 1.42 -10.72
N VAL A 24 -18.12 2.02 -11.92
CA VAL A 24 -19.16 2.03 -12.97
C VAL A 24 -18.59 1.34 -14.21
N VAL A 25 -19.33 0.34 -14.70
CA VAL A 25 -18.96 -0.50 -15.84
C VAL A 25 -19.20 0.27 -17.15
N ALA A 26 -18.17 0.35 -18.00
CA ALA A 26 -18.24 0.83 -19.38
C ALA A 26 -17.58 -0.18 -20.34
N PRO A 27 -17.93 -0.16 -21.63
CA PRO A 27 -18.10 -1.38 -22.42
C PRO A 27 -16.77 -2.00 -22.86
N THR A 28 -16.78 -3.33 -22.89
CA THR A 28 -15.72 -4.18 -23.46
C THR A 28 -15.64 -4.00 -24.98
N GLY A 29 -15.05 -2.88 -25.40
CA GLY A 29 -14.38 -2.77 -26.69
C GLY A 29 -12.90 -2.77 -26.40
N ALA A 30 -12.16 -3.75 -26.93
CA ALA A 30 -10.70 -3.65 -26.95
C ALA A 30 -10.33 -2.48 -27.86
N ALA A 31 -10.33 -1.27 -27.29
CA ALA A 31 -9.78 -0.09 -27.93
C ALA A 31 -8.34 -0.40 -28.28
N ALA A 32 -7.93 -0.07 -29.51
CA ALA A 32 -6.55 -0.25 -29.92
C ALA A 32 -5.67 0.54 -28.95
N ALA A 33 -4.66 -0.13 -28.40
CA ALA A 33 -3.72 0.47 -27.46
C ALA A 33 -3.16 1.78 -28.05
N PRO A 34 -3.17 2.91 -27.31
CA PRO A 34 -2.73 4.20 -27.84
C PRO A 34 -1.30 4.11 -28.38
N PRO A 35 -1.02 4.59 -29.61
CA PRO A 35 0.32 4.55 -30.18
C PRO A 35 1.21 5.59 -29.50
N LEU A 36 2.03 5.14 -28.55
CA LEU A 36 3.01 5.98 -27.86
C LEU A 36 4.44 5.67 -28.32
N PRO A 37 5.36 6.66 -28.33
CA PRO A 37 6.77 6.41 -28.60
C PRO A 37 7.36 5.38 -27.62
N PRO A 38 8.29 4.50 -28.06
CA PRO A 38 8.92 3.57 -27.15
C PRO A 38 9.71 4.30 -26.05
N VAL A 39 9.66 3.78 -24.83
CA VAL A 39 10.41 4.30 -23.67
C VAL A 39 11.05 3.13 -22.93
N SER A 40 12.27 3.31 -22.43
CA SER A 40 12.92 2.29 -21.62
C SER A 40 12.31 2.25 -20.20
N PRO A 41 12.41 1.12 -19.48
CA PRO A 41 12.01 1.05 -18.08
C PRO A 41 12.70 2.10 -17.19
N GLU A 42 14.00 2.33 -17.41
CA GLU A 42 14.81 3.28 -16.67
C GLU A 42 14.34 4.72 -16.90
N ASP A 43 14.11 5.09 -18.16
CA ASP A 43 13.61 6.42 -18.51
C ASP A 43 12.20 6.63 -17.96
N LEU A 44 11.33 5.60 -18.02
CA LEU A 44 9.99 5.70 -17.46
C LEU A 44 10.04 5.88 -15.95
N VAL A 45 10.81 5.07 -15.21
CA VAL A 45 10.98 5.21 -13.76
C VAL A 45 11.62 6.55 -13.38
N SER A 46 12.63 6.99 -14.13
CA SER A 46 13.25 8.32 -13.95
C SER A 46 12.23 9.43 -14.13
N SER A 47 11.36 9.32 -15.14
CA SER A 47 10.33 10.30 -15.41
C SER A 47 9.27 10.37 -14.32
N VAL A 48 8.93 9.23 -13.69
CA VAL A 48 8.01 9.15 -12.55
C VAL A 48 8.63 9.80 -11.30
N ILE A 49 9.92 9.57 -11.04
CA ILE A 49 10.63 10.15 -9.89
C ILE A 49 10.74 11.67 -10.04
N ALA A 50 11.02 12.14 -11.26
CA ALA A 50 11.16 13.56 -11.58
C ALA A 50 9.81 14.27 -11.83
N ALA A 51 8.70 13.54 -11.85
CA ALA A 51 7.40 14.09 -12.23
C ALA A 51 6.96 15.20 -11.26
N ASP A 52 6.57 16.33 -11.82
CA ASP A 52 5.83 17.34 -11.08
C ASP A 52 4.49 16.74 -10.62
N ARG A 53 4.03 17.15 -9.45
CA ARG A 53 2.74 16.73 -8.89
C ARG A 53 1.74 17.87 -9.04
N PRO A 54 1.07 18.01 -10.19
CA PRO A 54 0.08 19.05 -10.40
C PRO A 54 -1.11 18.87 -9.45
N ALA A 55 -1.81 19.97 -9.21
CA ALA A 55 -3.12 19.92 -8.58
C ALA A 55 -4.07 19.07 -9.44
N LEU A 56 -4.85 18.22 -8.78
CA LEU A 56 -5.74 17.27 -9.45
C LEU A 56 -6.97 16.96 -8.58
N ALA A 57 -8.01 16.47 -9.25
CA ALA A 57 -9.16 15.80 -8.66
C ALA A 57 -9.36 14.46 -9.36
N GLY A 58 -9.76 13.42 -8.64
CA GLY A 58 -10.05 12.13 -9.26
C GLY A 58 -10.77 11.14 -8.35
N GLU A 59 -11.17 10.05 -8.98
CA GLU A 59 -11.87 8.89 -8.42
C GLU A 59 -11.01 7.64 -8.76
N VAL A 60 -10.52 6.84 -7.78
CA VAL A 60 -9.38 5.88 -7.92
C VAL A 60 -9.59 4.35 -7.72
N GLU A 61 -10.28 3.60 -8.57
CA GLU A 61 -10.81 2.27 -8.23
C GLU A 61 -9.91 1.22 -7.58
N VAL A 62 -10.21 0.79 -6.34
CA VAL A 62 -9.77 -0.43 -5.66
C VAL A 62 -10.78 -1.58 -5.84
N ASP A 63 -10.41 -2.51 -6.71
CA ASP A 63 -10.98 -3.86 -6.78
C ASP A 63 -10.06 -4.83 -6.02
N ASN A 64 -10.58 -5.39 -4.93
CA ASN A 64 -9.89 -6.32 -4.06
C ASN A 64 -10.49 -7.73 -4.20
N ALA A 65 -9.81 -8.58 -4.96
CA ALA A 65 -10.13 -9.99 -5.13
C ALA A 65 -9.14 -10.91 -4.38
N LEU A 66 -8.55 -10.42 -3.27
CA LEU A 66 -7.51 -11.14 -2.54
C LEU A 66 -8.03 -12.40 -1.84
N GLY A 67 -9.35 -12.56 -1.65
CA GLY A 67 -9.90 -13.67 -0.88
C GLY A 67 -9.74 -13.46 0.62
N LEU A 68 -9.58 -12.21 1.09
CA LEU A 68 -9.40 -11.92 2.51
C LEU A 68 -10.64 -12.31 3.32
N PRO A 69 -10.47 -13.03 4.45
CA PRO A 69 -11.59 -13.30 5.36
C PRO A 69 -12.07 -11.99 5.99
N ALA A 70 -13.35 -11.93 6.35
CA ALA A 70 -13.88 -10.79 7.07
C ALA A 70 -13.19 -10.67 8.44
N VAL A 71 -12.41 -9.61 8.65
CA VAL A 71 -11.77 -9.30 9.93
C VAL A 71 -12.62 -8.26 10.67
N PRO A 72 -13.13 -8.57 11.88
CA PRO A 72 -13.85 -7.60 12.70
C PRO A 72 -13.02 -6.33 12.94
N GLY A 73 -13.63 -5.16 12.80
CA GLY A 73 -12.97 -3.86 13.01
C GLY A 73 -12.10 -3.37 11.84
N VAL A 74 -11.94 -4.15 10.77
CA VAL A 74 -11.20 -3.75 9.57
C VAL A 74 -11.98 -4.05 8.27
N PRO A 75 -13.26 -3.63 8.16
CA PRO A 75 -14.12 -3.98 7.03
C PRO A 75 -13.63 -3.44 5.68
N GLN A 76 -12.83 -2.36 5.67
CA GLN A 76 -12.32 -1.73 4.45
C GLN A 76 -11.25 -2.56 3.72
N LEU A 77 -10.74 -3.62 4.35
CA LEU A 77 -9.81 -4.58 3.74
C LEU A 77 -10.51 -5.85 3.23
N ALA A 78 -11.84 -5.95 3.37
CA ALA A 78 -12.61 -7.07 2.84
C ALA A 78 -12.60 -7.08 1.30
N ASN A 79 -12.83 -8.26 0.72
CA ASN A 79 -12.96 -8.39 -0.73
C ASN A 79 -14.10 -7.52 -1.26
N GLY A 80 -13.95 -7.06 -2.50
CA GLY A 80 -14.91 -6.25 -3.20
C GLY A 80 -14.32 -4.91 -3.63
N THR A 81 -15.22 -3.98 -3.90
CA THR A 81 -14.96 -2.80 -4.74
C THR A 81 -15.31 -1.55 -3.93
N SER A 82 -14.45 -0.53 -3.85
CA SER A 82 -14.57 0.50 -2.80
C SER A 82 -14.20 1.94 -3.20
N THR A 83 -15.19 2.82 -3.45
CA THR A 83 -15.08 4.22 -3.94
C THR A 83 -14.28 5.15 -3.00
N VAL A 84 -13.27 5.89 -3.49
CA VAL A 84 -12.52 6.97 -2.83
C VAL A 84 -12.17 8.17 -3.74
N ARG A 85 -12.52 9.35 -3.25
CA ARG A 85 -12.28 10.59 -3.98
C ARG A 85 -11.01 11.26 -3.48
N VAL A 86 -10.17 11.72 -4.41
CA VAL A 86 -8.86 12.32 -4.13
C VAL A 86 -8.78 13.71 -4.75
N TRP A 87 -8.24 14.65 -3.97
CA TRP A 87 -7.90 16.00 -4.42
C TRP A 87 -6.48 16.34 -3.96
N SER A 88 -5.70 16.96 -4.84
CA SER A 88 -4.40 17.54 -4.52
C SER A 88 -4.39 19.02 -4.89
N GLY A 89 -3.93 19.87 -3.97
CA GLY A 89 -3.80 21.32 -4.18
C GLY A 89 -2.35 21.79 -4.37
N GLY A 90 -1.38 20.86 -4.44
CA GLY A 90 0.05 21.16 -4.31
C GLY A 90 0.44 21.63 -2.89
N GLU A 91 1.74 21.80 -2.64
CA GLU A 91 2.28 22.35 -1.37
C GLU A 91 1.74 21.63 -0.11
N ASP A 92 1.77 20.30 -0.12
CA ASP A 92 1.26 19.43 0.95
C ASP A 92 -0.25 19.55 1.27
N ARG A 93 -1.02 20.24 0.43
CA ARG A 93 -2.49 20.26 0.51
C ARG A 93 -3.09 19.08 -0.24
N GLY A 94 -4.01 18.40 0.42
CA GLY A 94 -4.70 17.26 -0.17
C GLY A 94 -5.91 16.84 0.63
N ARG A 95 -6.86 16.18 -0.05
CA ARG A 95 -8.03 15.57 0.57
C ARG A 95 -8.25 14.19 -0.03
N VAL A 96 -8.64 13.28 0.83
CA VAL A 96 -9.09 11.94 0.49
C VAL A 96 -10.40 11.68 1.22
N ALA A 97 -11.42 11.22 0.51
CA ALA A 97 -12.73 10.88 1.07
C ALA A 97 -13.12 9.46 0.69
N ILE A 98 -13.20 8.58 1.70
CA ILE A 98 -13.48 7.14 1.58
C ILE A 98 -14.92 6.91 2.05
N PRO A 99 -15.92 7.01 1.15
CA PRO A 99 -17.29 6.65 1.47
C PRO A 99 -17.44 5.16 1.80
N SER A 100 -18.40 4.85 2.65
CA SER A 100 -18.89 3.52 2.96
C SER A 100 -20.40 3.58 3.14
N ALA A 101 -21.06 2.42 3.26
CA ALA A 101 -22.52 2.36 3.47
C ALA A 101 -22.98 3.02 4.79
N GLU A 102 -22.09 3.11 5.78
CA GLU A 102 -22.43 3.51 7.15
C GLU A 102 -21.80 4.86 7.55
N GLY A 103 -21.00 5.48 6.67
CA GLY A 103 -20.29 6.72 6.93
C GLY A 103 -19.18 7.01 5.92
N GLU A 104 -18.37 8.02 6.17
CA GLU A 104 -17.21 8.40 5.38
C GLU A 104 -15.99 8.56 6.28
N ARG A 105 -14.84 8.08 5.81
CA ARG A 105 -13.54 8.39 6.40
C ARG A 105 -12.83 9.43 5.55
N THR A 106 -12.42 10.54 6.16
CA THR A 106 -11.74 11.63 5.47
C THR A 106 -10.30 11.75 5.96
N LEU A 107 -9.35 11.87 5.04
CA LEU A 107 -8.00 12.36 5.34
C LEU A 107 -7.84 13.71 4.64
N VAL A 108 -7.36 14.73 5.34
CA VAL A 108 -7.25 16.08 4.75
C VAL A 108 -6.06 16.82 5.34
N SER A 109 -5.35 17.55 4.49
CA SER A 109 -4.19 18.36 4.83
C SER A 109 -4.38 19.76 4.26
N ASP A 110 -4.25 20.77 5.11
CA ASP A 110 -4.19 22.18 4.70
C ASP A 110 -2.76 22.66 4.41
N GLY A 111 -1.77 21.75 4.45
CA GLY A 111 -0.35 22.04 4.31
C GLY A 111 0.37 22.27 5.64
N THR A 112 -0.37 22.51 6.73
CA THR A 112 0.18 22.72 8.08
C THR A 112 -0.28 21.67 9.08
N THR A 113 -1.48 21.13 8.91
CA THR A 113 -2.08 20.12 9.76
C THR A 113 -2.75 19.05 8.91
N ARG A 114 -2.44 17.79 9.23
CA ARG A 114 -3.12 16.61 8.68
C ARG A 114 -4.18 16.14 9.65
N TRP A 115 -5.38 15.92 9.14
CA TRP A 115 -6.53 15.40 9.87
C TRP A 115 -6.93 14.04 9.30
N SER A 116 -7.32 13.13 10.19
CA SER A 116 -8.09 11.94 9.88
C SER A 116 -9.41 12.05 10.62
N TYR A 117 -10.53 11.84 9.94
CA TYR A 117 -11.86 11.90 10.52
C TYR A 117 -12.67 10.67 10.15
N ASP A 118 -13.37 10.10 11.12
CA ASP A 118 -14.35 9.03 10.92
C ASP A 118 -15.74 9.56 11.26
N SER A 119 -16.64 9.61 10.28
CA SER A 119 -17.97 10.18 10.47
C SER A 119 -18.90 9.31 11.29
N ARG A 120 -18.68 7.99 11.32
CA ARG A 120 -19.51 7.04 12.07
C ARG A 120 -19.21 7.17 13.54
N GLU A 121 -17.93 7.19 13.89
CA GLU A 121 -17.47 7.34 15.27
C GLU A 121 -17.52 8.78 15.77
N ARG A 122 -17.59 9.76 14.85
CA ARG A 122 -17.38 11.18 15.13
C ARG A 122 -16.06 11.39 15.89
N SER A 123 -15.00 10.79 15.37
CA SER A 123 -13.65 10.89 15.92
C SER A 123 -12.73 11.55 14.90
N ALA A 124 -11.86 12.44 15.36
CA ALA A 124 -10.85 13.07 14.53
C ALA A 124 -9.47 12.99 15.19
N THR A 125 -8.45 12.69 14.42
CA THR A 125 -7.05 12.78 14.84
C THR A 125 -6.35 13.85 14.03
N ARG A 126 -5.55 14.70 14.67
CA ARG A 126 -4.73 15.71 13.99
C ARG A 126 -3.23 15.54 14.23
N VAL A 127 -2.42 15.93 13.23
CA VAL A 127 -0.96 15.87 13.25
C VAL A 127 -0.39 17.10 12.54
N PRO A 128 0.51 17.88 13.18
CA PRO A 128 1.25 18.92 12.48
C PRO A 128 2.07 18.35 11.31
N VAL A 129 2.09 19.06 10.18
CA VAL A 129 2.99 18.78 9.07
C VAL A 129 4.41 19.16 9.51
N GLY A 130 5.30 18.18 9.61
CA GLY A 130 6.65 18.32 10.19
C GLY A 130 6.95 17.32 11.32
N GLU A 131 5.98 16.97 12.16
CA GLU A 131 6.19 16.08 13.34
C GLU A 131 5.94 14.58 13.05
N GLY A 132 5.82 14.19 11.78
CA GLY A 132 5.43 12.81 11.44
C GLY A 132 6.08 12.21 10.20
N ARG A 133 7.05 12.90 9.60
CA ARG A 133 7.90 12.41 8.51
C ARG A 133 9.18 13.25 8.51
N GLY A 134 10.22 12.72 9.13
CA GLY A 134 11.41 12.57 8.33
C GLY A 134 11.02 11.71 7.13
N GLY A 135 10.69 12.36 6.00
CA GLY A 135 11.11 11.78 4.73
C GLY A 135 12.64 11.61 4.78
N PRO A 136 13.31 11.11 3.73
CA PRO A 136 14.73 11.35 3.64
C PRO A 136 14.97 12.88 3.51
N GLU A 137 14.88 13.62 4.62
CA GLU A 137 15.55 14.90 4.79
C GLU A 137 17.04 14.55 4.81
N GLY A 138 17.66 14.68 3.64
CA GLY A 138 19.07 14.38 3.45
C GLY A 138 19.38 13.05 2.76
N SER A 139 18.58 12.59 1.79
CA SER A 139 19.28 12.09 0.61
C SER A 139 19.84 13.32 -0.08
N ASP A 140 21.17 13.50 -0.10
CA ASP A 140 21.83 14.34 -1.12
C ASP A 140 21.00 14.19 -2.39
N ALA A 141 20.48 15.29 -2.94
CA ALA A 141 19.52 15.26 -4.04
C ALA A 141 20.07 14.37 -5.15
N GLN A 142 19.71 13.08 -5.11
CA GLN A 142 20.21 12.12 -6.06
C GLN A 142 19.51 12.49 -7.34
N ASP A 143 20.31 12.77 -8.35
CA ASP A 143 19.85 12.94 -9.72
C ASP A 143 18.80 11.85 -10.04
N PRO A 144 17.57 12.21 -10.47
CA PRO A 144 16.49 11.25 -10.68
C PRO A 144 16.88 10.08 -11.58
N THR A 145 17.73 10.31 -12.57
CA THR A 145 18.24 9.28 -13.47
C THR A 145 19.13 8.27 -12.73
N THR A 146 20.02 8.76 -11.86
CA THR A 146 20.83 7.89 -10.99
C THR A 146 19.95 7.07 -10.04
N ALA A 147 18.95 7.70 -9.41
CA ALA A 147 18.02 7.02 -8.52
C ALA A 147 17.19 5.94 -9.24
N ALA A 148 16.67 6.26 -10.44
CA ALA A 148 15.93 5.31 -11.27
C ALA A 148 16.79 4.13 -11.70
N THR A 149 18.03 4.39 -12.14
CA THR A 149 18.97 3.35 -12.55
C THR A 149 19.23 2.38 -11.40
N GLN A 150 19.48 2.90 -10.19
CA GLN A 150 19.69 2.08 -8.99
C GLN A 150 18.44 1.31 -8.58
N ALA A 151 17.26 1.93 -8.65
CA ALA A 151 16.00 1.28 -8.37
C ALA A 151 15.76 0.11 -9.33
N VAL A 152 15.80 0.37 -10.65
CA VAL A 152 15.60 -0.68 -11.68
C VAL A 152 16.66 -1.76 -11.58
N ALA A 153 17.93 -1.43 -11.33
CA ALA A 153 18.98 -2.43 -11.14
C ALA A 153 18.72 -3.33 -9.92
N THR A 154 18.15 -2.78 -8.84
CA THR A 154 17.76 -3.55 -7.66
C THR A 154 16.59 -4.48 -7.96
N LEU A 155 15.55 -3.96 -8.64
CA LEU A 155 14.40 -4.75 -9.08
C LEU A 155 14.81 -5.94 -9.95
N ARG A 156 15.80 -5.71 -10.83
CA ARG A 156 16.32 -6.72 -11.75
C ARG A 156 17.05 -7.89 -11.09
N GLN A 157 17.36 -7.79 -9.80
CA GLN A 157 17.96 -8.91 -9.06
C GLN A 157 16.98 -10.06 -8.84
N SER A 158 15.67 -9.75 -8.74
CA SER A 158 14.60 -10.74 -8.51
C SER A 158 13.49 -10.70 -9.55
N SER A 159 13.55 -9.80 -10.54
CA SER A 159 12.47 -9.58 -11.51
C SER A 159 12.98 -9.25 -12.91
N THR A 160 12.21 -9.56 -13.94
CA THR A 160 12.27 -8.84 -15.21
C THR A 160 11.50 -7.52 -15.05
N VAL A 161 12.09 -6.42 -15.51
CA VAL A 161 11.45 -5.09 -15.54
C VAL A 161 11.36 -4.63 -16.98
N ALA A 162 10.15 -4.42 -17.47
CA ALA A 162 9.88 -4.08 -18.87
C ALA A 162 8.80 -2.99 -18.98
N VAL A 163 8.82 -2.24 -20.08
CA VAL A 163 7.66 -1.45 -20.53
C VAL A 163 6.99 -2.28 -21.61
N ASP A 164 5.85 -2.87 -21.28
CA ASP A 164 5.16 -3.86 -22.10
C ASP A 164 3.80 -3.32 -22.53
N GLY A 165 3.81 -2.61 -23.66
CA GLY A 165 2.62 -2.03 -24.26
C GLY A 165 2.16 -0.71 -23.65
N THR A 166 0.97 -0.32 -24.05
CA THR A 166 0.28 0.90 -23.64
C THR A 166 -1.15 0.59 -23.28
N ALA A 167 -1.73 1.42 -22.43
CA ALA A 167 -3.12 1.32 -22.01
C ALA A 167 -3.78 2.69 -22.04
N GLU A 168 -5.09 2.70 -21.85
CA GLU A 168 -5.83 3.91 -21.54
C GLU A 168 -6.44 3.75 -20.13
N VAL A 169 -6.20 4.73 -19.25
CA VAL A 169 -6.73 4.74 -17.88
C VAL A 169 -7.38 6.10 -17.63
N ALA A 170 -8.64 6.11 -17.20
CA ALA A 170 -9.43 7.34 -17.04
C ALA A 170 -9.39 8.28 -18.27
N GLY A 171 -9.45 7.70 -19.48
CA GLY A 171 -9.37 8.45 -20.74
C GLY A 171 -7.98 8.99 -21.09
N ARG A 172 -6.93 8.54 -20.40
CA ARG A 172 -5.55 9.01 -20.61
C ARG A 172 -4.64 7.88 -21.11
N PRO A 173 -3.86 8.11 -22.18
CA PRO A 173 -2.91 7.14 -22.67
C PRO A 173 -1.76 6.97 -21.67
N ALA A 174 -1.37 5.72 -21.42
CA ALA A 174 -0.40 5.35 -20.40
C ALA A 174 0.58 4.28 -20.90
N TYR A 175 1.82 4.35 -20.43
CA TYR A 175 2.81 3.27 -20.56
C TYR A 175 2.56 2.20 -19.50
N GLN A 176 2.74 0.93 -19.84
CA GLN A 176 2.60 -0.15 -18.86
C GLN A 176 3.98 -0.64 -18.42
N LEU A 177 4.40 -0.27 -17.21
CA LEU A 177 5.56 -0.85 -16.55
C LEU A 177 5.16 -2.20 -15.94
N VAL A 178 5.89 -3.27 -16.27
CA VAL A 178 5.62 -4.63 -15.83
C VAL A 178 6.82 -5.19 -15.09
N LEU A 179 6.55 -5.72 -13.89
CA LEU A 179 7.50 -6.42 -13.04
C LEU A 179 7.07 -7.88 -12.97
N THR A 180 7.88 -8.77 -13.52
CA THR A 180 7.64 -10.22 -13.50
C THR A 180 8.72 -10.88 -12.64
N PRO A 181 8.37 -11.57 -11.54
CA PRO A 181 9.34 -12.33 -10.76
C PRO A 181 10.16 -13.30 -11.63
N LEU A 182 11.44 -13.48 -11.32
CA LEU A 182 12.28 -14.46 -12.01
C LEU A 182 11.79 -15.89 -11.76
N PRO A 183 12.02 -16.85 -12.67
CA PRO A 183 11.60 -18.24 -12.48
C PRO A 183 12.18 -18.93 -11.24
N THR A 184 13.23 -18.37 -10.64
CA THR A 184 13.86 -18.85 -9.40
C THR A 184 13.12 -18.42 -8.14
N GLU A 185 12.25 -17.41 -8.24
CA GLU A 185 11.47 -16.89 -7.12
C GLU A 185 10.28 -17.83 -6.83
N ARG A 186 10.09 -18.16 -5.57
CA ARG A 186 9.01 -18.94 -4.98
C ARG A 186 7.93 -18.01 -4.44
N THR A 187 7.24 -17.33 -5.35
CA THR A 187 6.19 -16.35 -5.04
C THR A 187 4.81 -16.76 -5.57
N LEU A 188 3.75 -16.28 -4.90
CA LEU A 188 2.36 -16.40 -5.36
C LEU A 188 2.02 -15.38 -6.46
N LEU A 189 2.88 -14.38 -6.69
CA LEU A 189 2.69 -13.35 -7.68
C LEU A 189 3.15 -13.82 -9.06
N ARG A 190 2.34 -13.56 -10.08
CA ARG A 190 2.71 -13.75 -11.47
C ARG A 190 3.40 -12.52 -12.02
N GLU A 191 2.82 -11.33 -11.79
CA GLU A 191 3.40 -10.06 -12.16
C GLU A 191 2.67 -8.90 -11.47
N VAL A 192 3.33 -7.74 -11.46
CA VAL A 192 2.75 -6.45 -11.09
C VAL A 192 2.84 -5.53 -12.29
N ARG A 193 1.73 -4.86 -12.64
CA ARG A 193 1.65 -3.88 -13.71
C ARG A 193 1.34 -2.49 -13.13
N VAL A 194 2.01 -1.47 -13.63
CA VAL A 194 1.76 -0.07 -13.30
C VAL A 194 1.54 0.70 -14.60
N ALA A 195 0.34 1.25 -14.78
CA ALA A 195 0.05 2.19 -15.85
C ALA A 195 0.54 3.58 -15.44
N VAL A 196 1.41 4.19 -16.25
CA VAL A 196 2.02 5.51 -16.02
C VAL A 196 1.56 6.45 -17.12
N ASP A 197 0.92 7.56 -16.75
CA ASP A 197 0.42 8.57 -17.68
C ASP A 197 1.49 9.02 -18.67
N ALA A 198 1.16 9.09 -19.95
CA ALA A 198 2.14 9.42 -20.99
C ALA A 198 2.62 10.87 -20.93
N GLU A 199 1.78 11.78 -20.40
CA GLU A 199 2.04 13.22 -20.35
C GLU A 199 2.65 13.65 -19.00
N THR A 200 1.94 13.40 -17.91
CA THR A 200 2.28 13.85 -16.55
C THR A 200 3.25 12.91 -15.83
N ARG A 201 3.42 11.68 -16.34
CA ARG A 201 4.25 10.63 -15.73
C ARG A 201 3.79 10.20 -14.34
N LEU A 202 2.55 10.51 -13.98
CA LEU A 202 1.94 10.01 -12.74
C LEU A 202 1.45 8.56 -12.91
N PRO A 203 1.61 7.69 -11.90
CA PRO A 203 0.97 6.39 -11.88
C PRO A 203 -0.56 6.55 -11.87
N LEU A 204 -1.24 5.90 -12.81
CA LEU A 204 -2.69 5.94 -12.94
C LEU A 204 -3.37 4.67 -12.45
N GLN A 205 -2.71 3.51 -12.59
CA GLN A 205 -3.27 2.22 -12.14
C GLN A 205 -2.16 1.25 -11.72
N LEU A 206 -2.40 0.53 -10.63
CA LEU A 206 -1.66 -0.65 -10.19
C LEU A 206 -2.54 -1.88 -10.41
N THR A 207 -1.98 -2.93 -10.99
CA THR A 207 -2.64 -4.24 -11.11
C THR A 207 -1.68 -5.32 -10.61
N VAL A 208 -2.17 -6.16 -9.71
CA VAL A 208 -1.43 -7.30 -9.15
C VAL A 208 -2.07 -8.59 -9.62
N LEU A 209 -1.31 -9.45 -10.28
CA LEU A 209 -1.82 -10.70 -10.81
C LEU A 209 -1.18 -11.89 -10.08
N ALA A 210 -2.02 -12.80 -9.61
CA ALA A 210 -1.60 -14.02 -8.92
C ALA A 210 -1.25 -15.14 -9.92
N GLN A 211 -0.43 -16.09 -9.47
CA GLN A 211 -0.19 -17.34 -10.20
C GLN A 211 -1.49 -18.15 -10.32
N GLY A 212 -1.70 -18.78 -11.48
CA GLY A 212 -2.89 -19.60 -11.72
C GLY A 212 -4.20 -18.85 -12.01
N SER A 213 -4.17 -17.51 -12.07
CA SER A 213 -5.31 -16.68 -12.47
C SER A 213 -4.97 -15.73 -13.62
N GLY A 214 -5.93 -15.57 -14.54
CA GLY A 214 -5.91 -14.53 -15.57
C GLY A 214 -6.45 -13.19 -15.07
N GLU A 215 -7.26 -13.19 -14.01
CA GLU A 215 -7.88 -11.99 -13.44
C GLU A 215 -6.96 -11.35 -12.38
N PRO A 216 -7.00 -10.01 -12.23
CA PRO A 216 -6.29 -9.32 -11.16
C PRO A 216 -6.73 -9.79 -9.78
N ALA A 217 -5.78 -10.01 -8.87
CA ALA A 217 -6.06 -10.25 -7.47
C ALA A 217 -6.26 -8.93 -6.70
N LEU A 218 -5.67 -7.85 -7.20
CA LEU A 218 -5.86 -6.48 -6.73
C LEU A 218 -5.70 -5.54 -7.92
N GLN A 219 -6.61 -4.59 -8.07
CA GLN A 219 -6.46 -3.47 -8.98
C GLN A 219 -6.76 -2.17 -8.23
N VAL A 220 -5.93 -1.15 -8.43
CA VAL A 220 -6.08 0.19 -7.84
C VAL A 220 -5.83 1.22 -8.93
N GLY A 221 -6.81 1.99 -9.42
CA GLY A 221 -6.52 2.97 -10.47
C GLY A 221 -7.64 3.93 -10.85
N PHE A 222 -7.28 5.12 -11.34
CA PHE A 222 -8.24 6.17 -11.67
C PHE A 222 -9.33 5.70 -12.65
N THR A 223 -10.59 5.92 -12.26
CA THR A 223 -11.75 5.88 -13.16
C THR A 223 -11.99 7.26 -13.77
N GLU A 224 -11.69 8.31 -13.00
CA GLU A 224 -11.75 9.71 -13.45
C GLU A 224 -10.54 10.48 -12.91
N ILE A 225 -9.95 11.34 -13.74
CA ILE A 225 -8.88 12.24 -13.32
C ILE A 225 -8.94 13.55 -14.08
N THR A 226 -8.87 14.66 -13.35
CA THR A 226 -8.85 16.02 -13.90
C THR A 226 -7.71 16.80 -13.27
N TYR A 227 -6.90 17.45 -14.10
CA TYR A 227 -5.81 18.31 -13.66
C TYR A 227 -6.23 19.77 -13.64
N GLY A 228 -5.75 20.52 -12.65
CA GLY A 228 -5.97 21.94 -12.55
C GLY A 228 -6.09 22.43 -11.10
N PRO A 229 -6.13 23.75 -10.88
CA PRO A 229 -6.30 24.34 -9.56
C PRO A 229 -7.58 23.81 -8.88
N GLN A 230 -7.46 23.49 -7.59
CA GLN A 230 -8.56 23.04 -6.76
C GLN A 230 -9.05 24.18 -5.86
N ASP A 231 -10.33 24.17 -5.50
CA ASP A 231 -10.88 25.12 -4.52
C ASP A 231 -10.14 24.94 -3.17
N PRO A 232 -9.49 25.99 -2.63
CA PRO A 232 -8.81 25.92 -1.34
C PRO A 232 -9.71 25.44 -0.19
N ALA A 233 -11.02 25.65 -0.28
CA ALA A 233 -11.99 25.20 0.73
C ALA A 233 -12.04 23.67 0.87
N LEU A 234 -11.63 22.90 -0.14
CA LEU A 234 -11.55 21.44 -0.06
C LEU A 234 -10.51 20.96 0.96
N PHE A 235 -9.48 21.77 1.20
CA PHE A 235 -8.36 21.43 2.07
C PHE A 235 -8.52 21.98 3.48
N ALA A 236 -9.46 22.91 3.68
CA ALA A 236 -9.84 23.36 5.01
C ALA A 236 -10.67 22.28 5.72
N PHE A 237 -10.32 21.96 6.97
CA PHE A 237 -11.08 21.02 7.78
C PHE A 237 -11.39 21.60 9.15
N THR A 238 -12.68 21.61 9.47
CA THR A 238 -13.19 21.92 10.81
C THR A 238 -13.99 20.70 11.27
N PRO A 239 -13.58 20.03 12.36
CA PRO A 239 -14.33 18.91 12.91
C PRO A 239 -15.81 19.27 13.12
N PRO A 240 -16.76 18.46 12.63
CA PRO A 240 -18.18 18.70 12.87
C PRO A 240 -18.53 18.77 14.36
N PRO A 241 -19.61 19.47 14.77
CA PRO A 241 -20.04 19.53 16.16
C PRO A 241 -20.23 18.13 16.78
N GLY A 242 -19.72 17.93 18.00
CA GLY A 242 -19.76 16.64 18.69
C GLY A 242 -18.66 15.66 18.29
N THR A 243 -17.67 16.09 17.49
CA THR A 243 -16.49 15.29 17.17
C THR A 243 -15.51 15.25 18.34
N THR A 244 -15.06 14.06 18.72
CA THR A 244 -13.96 13.87 19.65
C THR A 244 -12.64 14.06 18.90
N VAL A 245 -11.87 15.08 19.27
CA VAL A 245 -10.59 15.40 18.62
C VAL A 245 -9.43 14.95 19.50
N GLU A 246 -8.52 14.20 18.91
CA GLU A 246 -7.27 13.76 19.55
C GLU A 246 -6.06 14.26 18.75
N ASP A 247 -5.03 14.70 19.46
CA ASP A 247 -3.71 14.86 18.86
C ASP A 247 -3.11 13.47 18.68
N ALA A 248 -2.55 13.16 17.49
CA ALA A 248 -1.81 11.93 17.37
C ALA A 248 -0.65 11.95 18.37
N PRO A 249 -0.35 10.82 19.03
CA PRO A 249 0.80 10.77 19.92
C PRO A 249 2.03 11.24 19.14
N ALA A 250 2.79 12.16 19.75
CA ALA A 250 4.09 12.57 19.22
C ALA A 250 4.86 11.29 18.90
N ARG A 251 5.12 11.05 17.61
CA ARG A 251 6.07 10.02 17.24
C ARG A 251 7.43 10.65 17.46
N ASP A 252 7.88 10.65 18.72
CA ASP A 252 9.31 10.64 18.97
C ASP A 252 9.89 9.59 18.02
N GLY A 253 10.95 9.92 17.28
CA GLY A 253 11.55 9.04 16.26
C GLY A 253 11.99 7.66 16.77
N GLN A 254 11.73 7.36 18.03
CA GLN A 254 11.63 6.04 18.60
C GLN A 254 10.43 5.29 18.00
N ARG A 255 10.72 4.30 17.14
CA ARG A 255 9.79 3.18 16.93
C ARG A 255 9.24 2.79 18.30
N PRO A 256 7.92 2.51 18.46
CA PRO A 256 7.42 2.08 19.76
C PRO A 256 8.33 0.97 20.29
N ASP A 257 8.96 1.18 21.45
CA ASP A 257 9.97 0.31 22.06
C ASP A 257 9.42 -1.10 22.44
N GLY A 258 8.25 -1.47 21.91
CA GLY A 258 7.62 -2.79 21.97
C GLY A 258 7.25 -3.41 20.62
N ALA A 259 7.39 -2.70 19.49
CA ALA A 259 7.36 -3.33 18.16
C ALA A 259 8.69 -4.04 17.95
N ARG A 260 8.82 -5.24 18.53
CA ARG A 260 9.99 -6.12 18.34
C ARG A 260 10.25 -6.19 16.84
N GLN A 261 11.45 -5.75 16.42
CA GLN A 261 11.84 -5.74 15.01
C GLN A 261 11.58 -7.13 14.44
N GLY A 262 10.63 -7.22 13.52
CA GLY A 262 10.39 -8.47 12.81
C GLY A 262 11.66 -8.87 12.07
N THR A 263 11.97 -10.16 12.09
CA THR A 263 13.09 -10.71 11.32
C THR A 263 12.62 -11.00 9.90
N THR A 264 13.41 -10.58 8.92
CA THR A 264 13.17 -10.88 7.52
C THR A 264 14.00 -12.09 7.10
N VAL A 265 13.39 -13.02 6.37
CA VAL A 265 14.03 -14.23 5.86
C VAL A 265 13.77 -14.33 4.36
N GLY A 266 14.82 -14.52 3.57
CA GLY A 266 14.74 -14.51 2.10
C GLY A 266 15.03 -13.12 1.53
N ASP A 267 15.04 -13.06 0.20
CA ASP A 267 15.32 -11.86 -0.59
C ASP A 267 14.27 -11.74 -1.69
N GLY A 268 14.13 -10.55 -2.31
CA GLY A 268 13.24 -10.39 -3.46
C GLY A 268 11.77 -10.73 -3.16
N TRP A 269 11.15 -11.51 -4.04
CA TRP A 269 9.76 -11.95 -3.92
C TRP A 269 9.58 -13.12 -2.95
N ASP A 270 10.68 -13.74 -2.52
CA ASP A 270 10.72 -14.85 -1.55
C ASP A 270 10.74 -14.39 -0.10
N THR A 271 10.68 -13.07 0.09
CA THR A 271 10.80 -12.43 1.40
C THR A 271 9.64 -12.82 2.33
N VAL A 272 10.00 -13.36 3.50
CA VAL A 272 9.09 -13.61 4.61
C VAL A 272 9.43 -12.68 5.76
N VAL A 273 8.41 -11.98 6.27
CA VAL A 273 8.52 -11.18 7.49
C VAL A 273 7.98 -11.98 8.66
N ILE A 274 8.80 -12.14 9.70
CA ILE A 274 8.44 -12.85 10.92
C ILE A 274 8.40 -11.85 12.08
N GLY A 275 7.24 -11.70 12.70
CA GLY A 275 7.02 -10.88 13.88
C GLY A 275 6.48 -11.70 15.06
N GLN A 276 6.15 -10.98 16.12
CA GLN A 276 5.49 -11.52 17.31
C GLN A 276 4.12 -10.86 17.42
N ALA A 277 3.08 -11.67 17.62
CA ALA A 277 1.76 -11.19 17.99
C ALA A 277 1.85 -10.44 19.33
N PRO A 278 1.09 -9.35 19.52
CA PRO A 278 0.90 -8.79 20.85
C PRO A 278 0.25 -9.86 21.72
N GLN A 279 0.97 -10.35 22.74
CA GLN A 279 0.36 -11.28 23.70
C GLN A 279 -0.67 -10.52 24.54
N GLU A 280 -1.87 -11.08 24.66
CA GLU A 280 -2.86 -10.62 25.62
C GLU A 280 -2.26 -10.73 27.03
N GLY A 281 -1.96 -9.57 27.65
CA GLY A 281 -1.56 -9.51 29.05
C GLY A 281 -0.25 -8.79 29.39
N GLN A 282 0.54 -8.30 28.43
CA GLN A 282 1.77 -7.53 28.75
C GLN A 282 1.78 -6.15 28.09
N GLY A 283 1.24 -5.18 28.81
CA GLY A 283 1.32 -3.76 28.48
C GLY A 283 0.33 -2.96 29.31
N GLN A 284 0.74 -2.56 30.53
CA GLN A 284 0.06 -1.50 31.27
C GLN A 284 0.13 -0.22 30.42
N GLN A 285 -1.02 0.36 30.06
CA GLN A 285 -1.05 1.73 29.59
C GLN A 285 -0.74 2.66 30.78
N PRO A 286 0.09 3.70 30.62
CA PRO A 286 0.41 4.63 31.72
C PRO A 286 -0.80 5.39 32.28
N ASP A 287 -1.94 5.39 31.58
CA ASP A 287 -2.97 6.41 31.73
C ASP A 287 -4.38 5.91 32.11
N GLY A 288 -4.51 4.67 32.62
CA GLY A 288 -5.76 4.20 33.24
C GLY A 288 -7.01 4.19 32.34
N ARG A 289 -6.89 4.38 31.02
CA ARG A 289 -7.99 4.22 30.07
C ARG A 289 -8.23 2.74 29.79
N GLN A 290 -9.49 2.34 29.76
CA GLN A 290 -9.90 1.01 29.30
C GLN A 290 -9.56 0.91 27.80
N ARG A 291 -8.79 -0.13 27.46
CA ARG A 291 -8.45 -0.48 26.07
C ARG A 291 -9.75 -0.79 25.32
N PRO A 292 -9.88 -0.42 24.03
CA PRO A 292 -10.97 -0.94 23.19
C PRO A 292 -11.01 -2.45 23.32
N GLU A 293 -12.17 -2.99 23.71
CA GLU A 293 -12.33 -4.42 23.91
C GLU A 293 -12.06 -5.17 22.61
N SER A 294 -11.22 -6.20 22.70
CA SER A 294 -10.96 -7.24 21.69
C SER A 294 -9.98 -6.86 20.57
N ALA A 295 -8.72 -7.32 20.70
CA ALA A 295 -8.03 -7.75 19.49
C ALA A 295 -8.90 -8.83 18.82
N PRO A 296 -9.08 -8.83 17.50
CA PRO A 296 -9.91 -9.84 16.84
C PRO A 296 -9.36 -11.22 17.18
N ASP A 297 -10.24 -12.14 17.61
CA ASP A 297 -9.87 -13.51 17.89
C ASP A 297 -9.45 -14.20 16.58
N LEU A 298 -8.13 -14.19 16.34
CA LEU A 298 -7.52 -14.80 15.16
C LEU A 298 -7.59 -16.33 15.20
N SER A 299 -7.92 -16.94 16.35
CA SER A 299 -7.99 -18.40 16.48
C SER A 299 -9.12 -19.02 15.65
N ALA A 300 -10.15 -18.21 15.31
CA ALA A 300 -11.22 -18.58 14.39
C ALA A 300 -10.84 -18.45 12.90
N LEU A 301 -9.72 -17.79 12.58
CA LEU A 301 -9.29 -17.52 11.21
C LEU A 301 -8.23 -18.53 10.76
N GLY A 302 -8.32 -18.96 9.50
CA GLY A 302 -7.35 -19.87 8.88
C GLY A 302 -7.54 -21.35 9.22
N THR A 303 -6.66 -22.19 8.72
CA THR A 303 -6.71 -23.66 8.83
C THR A 303 -5.59 -24.15 9.77
N PRO A 304 -5.84 -25.14 10.66
CA PRO A 304 -4.77 -25.72 11.47
C PRO A 304 -3.64 -26.28 10.60
N VAL A 305 -2.40 -26.04 11.03
CA VAL A 305 -1.18 -26.49 10.33
C VAL A 305 -0.13 -26.91 11.36
N THR A 306 0.71 -27.86 10.98
CA THR A 306 1.83 -28.35 11.79
C THR A 306 3.07 -28.45 10.93
N GLY A 307 4.22 -28.10 11.49
CA GLY A 307 5.52 -28.22 10.85
C GLY A 307 6.67 -28.32 11.86
N PRO A 308 7.92 -28.35 11.38
CA PRO A 308 9.11 -28.40 12.25
C PRO A 308 9.21 -27.23 13.24
N TRP A 309 8.55 -26.12 12.92
CA TRP A 309 8.45 -24.91 13.73
C TRP A 309 7.33 -24.96 14.79
N GLY A 310 6.59 -26.06 14.89
CA GLY A 310 5.49 -26.24 15.83
C GLY A 310 4.11 -26.30 15.16
N THR A 311 3.09 -25.88 15.90
CA THR A 311 1.68 -25.85 15.47
C THR A 311 1.19 -24.41 15.34
N GLY A 312 0.16 -24.21 14.53
CA GLY A 312 -0.46 -22.91 14.34
C GLY A 312 -1.61 -22.95 13.35
N ARG A 313 -1.93 -21.79 12.82
CA ARG A 313 -2.96 -21.60 11.79
C ARG A 313 -2.38 -20.90 10.57
N VAL A 314 -2.78 -21.35 9.39
CA VAL A 314 -2.41 -20.73 8.11
C VAL A 314 -3.62 -20.01 7.53
N ILE A 315 -3.42 -18.77 7.09
CA ILE A 315 -4.37 -17.96 6.35
C ILE A 315 -3.77 -17.72 4.98
N THR A 316 -4.49 -18.09 3.93
CA THR A 316 -4.04 -17.94 2.55
C THR A 316 -4.98 -17.03 1.79
N THR A 317 -4.40 -16.14 0.99
CA THR A 317 -5.07 -15.23 0.07
C THR A 317 -4.58 -15.54 -1.35
N ALA A 318 -5.13 -14.86 -2.36
CA ALA A 318 -4.68 -15.01 -3.74
C ALA A 318 -3.18 -14.67 -3.94
N VAL A 319 -2.63 -13.76 -3.12
CA VAL A 319 -1.26 -13.24 -3.31
C VAL A 319 -0.37 -13.38 -2.09
N ALA A 320 -0.91 -13.77 -0.93
CA ALA A 320 -0.17 -13.81 0.33
C ALA A 320 -0.56 -15.01 1.19
N THR A 321 0.41 -15.47 1.96
CA THR A 321 0.20 -16.45 3.03
C THR A 321 0.63 -15.84 4.35
N VAL A 322 -0.11 -16.15 5.41
CA VAL A 322 0.22 -15.81 6.79
C VAL A 322 0.14 -17.07 7.64
N ILE A 323 1.15 -17.31 8.47
CA ILE A 323 1.11 -18.35 9.52
C ILE A 323 1.17 -17.64 10.87
N VAL A 324 0.20 -17.94 11.73
CA VAL A 324 0.19 -17.55 13.14
C VAL A 324 0.45 -18.83 13.95
N THR A 325 1.58 -18.89 14.64
CA THR A 325 1.96 -20.06 15.44
C THR A 325 1.33 -19.97 16.84
N ASP A 326 1.15 -21.12 17.49
CA ASP A 326 0.59 -21.18 18.86
C ASP A 326 1.54 -20.55 19.90
N ASP A 327 2.83 -20.42 19.59
CA ASP A 327 3.81 -19.71 20.42
C ASP A 327 3.83 -18.18 20.20
N GLY A 328 2.94 -17.66 19.34
CA GLY A 328 2.74 -16.24 19.12
C GLY A 328 3.60 -15.60 18.02
N ARG A 329 4.37 -16.37 17.24
CA ARG A 329 5.01 -15.86 16.03
C ARG A 329 3.99 -15.65 14.90
N ILE A 330 4.20 -14.61 14.11
CA ILE A 330 3.45 -14.36 12.88
C ILE A 330 4.44 -14.30 11.73
N ALA A 331 4.34 -15.20 10.76
CA ALA A 331 5.08 -15.13 9.50
C ALA A 331 4.14 -14.72 8.37
N ALA A 332 4.54 -13.77 7.53
CA ALA A 332 3.76 -13.32 6.40
C ALA A 332 4.66 -13.08 5.17
N GLY A 333 4.16 -13.43 3.99
CA GLY A 333 4.86 -13.17 2.73
C GLY A 333 3.99 -13.46 1.51
N ALA A 334 4.39 -12.92 0.36
CA ALA A 334 3.73 -13.18 -0.93
C ALA A 334 4.18 -14.51 -1.54
N VAL A 335 4.28 -15.55 -0.71
CA VAL A 335 4.92 -16.83 -1.04
C VAL A 335 4.06 -18.00 -0.60
N PRO A 336 4.24 -19.21 -1.17
CA PRO A 336 3.53 -20.39 -0.74
C PRO A 336 3.81 -20.73 0.74
N GLN A 337 2.86 -21.41 1.39
CA GLN A 337 2.96 -21.85 2.78
C GLN A 337 4.28 -22.58 3.11
N GLN A 338 4.80 -23.38 2.17
CA GLN A 338 6.07 -24.09 2.36
C GLN A 338 7.22 -23.12 2.66
N VAL A 339 7.30 -21.99 1.96
CA VAL A 339 8.37 -21.00 2.12
C VAL A 339 8.28 -20.34 3.51
N LEU A 340 7.07 -20.03 3.99
CA LEU A 340 6.86 -19.55 5.36
C LEU A 340 7.30 -20.59 6.40
N GLY A 341 6.96 -21.86 6.17
CA GLY A 341 7.34 -22.94 7.07
C GLY A 341 8.86 -23.14 7.16
N GLU A 342 9.56 -23.06 6.02
CA GLU A 342 11.02 -23.08 5.99
C GLU A 342 11.63 -21.88 6.71
N ALA A 343 11.05 -20.69 6.54
CA ALA A 343 11.51 -19.48 7.22
C ALA A 343 11.31 -19.54 8.75
N LEU A 344 10.17 -20.06 9.20
CA LEU A 344 9.85 -20.24 10.63
C LEU A 344 10.70 -21.32 11.32
N ALA A 345 11.27 -22.26 10.56
CA ALA A 345 12.08 -23.35 11.08
C ALA A 345 13.58 -22.99 11.22
N ARG A 346 13.98 -21.79 10.80
CA ARG A 346 15.36 -21.29 10.93
C ARG A 346 15.67 -20.74 12.32
#